data_AF-A0A080ZBX8-F1
#
_entry.id   AF-A0A080ZBX8-F1
#
_cell.length_a   1.000
_cell.length_b   1.000
_cell.length_c   1.000
_cell.angle_alpha   90.00
_cell.angle_beta   90.00
_cell.angle_gamma   90.00
#
_symmetry.space_group_name_H-M   'P 1'
#
loop_
_entity.id
_entity.type
_entity.pdbx_description
1 polymer ?
#
loop_
_entity_poly.entity_id
_entity_poly.type
_entity_poly.pdbx_seq_one_letter_code
_entity_poly.pdbx_strand_id
1 'polypeptide(L)'
;YPVNKRVTDPDVLDFVDELVKTGGKPKKILKNLQEKTGKNVTLREVHNLVQRLKARRLGIATVEDRLQAVLRKFCAFRDNTASIVVTETETTQTTTLQTRQTHRFFKVFPEVLMLDSTHGTNVSKYKLFIFMIEDVFGHARSPCL
;
A
#
# COMPACT_ATOMS: atom_id res chain seq x y z
N TYR A 1 -26.93 -34.81 3.26
CA TYR A 1 -25.87 -34.67 2.25
C TYR A 1 -25.40 -33.22 2.18
N PRO A 2 -24.11 -32.90 2.35
CA PRO A 2 -23.65 -31.53 2.15
C PRO A 2 -23.71 -31.23 0.65
N VAL A 3 -24.67 -30.40 0.26
CA VAL A 3 -24.81 -29.88 -1.10
C VAL A 3 -23.52 -29.13 -1.44
N ASN A 4 -22.95 -29.41 -2.60
CA ASN A 4 -21.65 -28.87 -3.03
C ASN A 4 -21.79 -27.35 -3.30
N LYS A 5 -21.56 -26.53 -2.26
CA LYS A 5 -21.68 -25.06 -2.28
C LYS A 5 -20.46 -24.36 -2.90
N ARG A 6 -19.45 -25.11 -3.33
CA ARG A 6 -18.22 -24.53 -3.89
C ARG A 6 -18.54 -23.74 -5.16
N VAL A 7 -18.09 -22.49 -5.17
CA VAL A 7 -18.05 -21.64 -6.35
C VAL A 7 -16.69 -21.87 -7.01
N THR A 8 -16.70 -22.55 -8.16
CA THR A 8 -15.51 -22.89 -8.95
C THR A 8 -15.59 -22.39 -10.38
N ASP A 9 -16.73 -21.80 -10.76
CA ASP A 9 -16.97 -21.24 -12.08
C ASP A 9 -15.99 -20.07 -12.34
N PRO A 10 -15.14 -20.16 -13.38
CA PRO A 10 -14.13 -19.15 -13.69
C PRO A 10 -14.72 -17.74 -13.87
N ASP A 11 -15.85 -17.62 -14.56
CA ASP A 11 -16.48 -16.33 -14.87
C ASP A 11 -17.00 -15.66 -13.59
N VAL A 12 -17.51 -16.47 -12.67
CA VAL A 12 -17.95 -15.99 -11.35
C VAL A 12 -16.75 -15.58 -10.49
N LEU A 13 -15.64 -16.31 -10.57
CA LEU A 13 -14.42 -16.00 -9.83
C LEU A 13 -13.81 -14.67 -10.30
N ASP A 14 -13.73 -14.44 -11.61
CA ASP A 14 -13.21 -13.20 -12.19
C ASP A 14 -14.09 -11.99 -11.84
N PHE A 15 -15.42 -12.17 -11.87
CA PHE A 15 -16.36 -11.15 -11.42
C PHE A 15 -16.20 -10.80 -9.93
N VAL A 16 -16.03 -11.79 -9.06
CA VAL A 16 -15.77 -11.52 -7.62
C VAL A 16 -14.42 -10.84 -7.44
N ASP A 17 -13.41 -11.20 -8.22
CA ASP A 17 -12.07 -10.59 -8.17
C ASP A 17 -12.09 -9.09 -8.54
N GLU A 18 -12.96 -8.69 -9.47
CA GLU A 18 -13.25 -7.28 -9.78
C GLU A 18 -14.01 -6.56 -8.66
N LEU A 19 -15.00 -7.21 -8.05
CA LEU A 19 -15.68 -6.64 -6.87
C LEU A 19 -14.73 -6.44 -5.69
N VAL A 20 -13.73 -7.31 -5.55
CA VAL A 20 -12.68 -7.16 -4.52
C VAL A 20 -11.73 -6.00 -4.87
N LYS A 21 -11.37 -5.78 -6.14
CA LYS A 21 -10.56 -4.63 -6.59
C LYS A 21 -11.18 -3.30 -6.21
N THR A 22 -12.48 -3.20 -6.41
CA THR A 22 -13.25 -1.97 -6.22
C THR A 22 -13.63 -1.71 -4.76
N GLY A 23 -13.14 -2.53 -3.81
CA GLY A 23 -13.41 -2.35 -2.38
C GLY A 23 -14.82 -2.82 -1.97
N GLY A 24 -15.41 -3.76 -2.71
CA GLY A 24 -16.73 -4.30 -2.44
C GLY A 24 -16.86 -4.89 -1.04
N LYS A 25 -17.92 -4.49 -0.32
CA LYS A 25 -18.22 -5.02 1.03
C LYS A 25 -18.60 -6.51 0.94
N PRO A 26 -18.10 -7.40 1.83
CA PRO A 26 -18.38 -8.84 1.78
C PRO A 26 -19.87 -9.20 1.76
N LYS A 27 -20.72 -8.44 2.46
CA LYS A 27 -22.17 -8.63 2.45
C LYS A 27 -22.81 -8.35 1.07
N LYS A 28 -22.29 -7.38 0.33
CA LYS A 28 -22.75 -7.07 -1.04
C LYS A 28 -22.30 -8.14 -2.03
N ILE A 29 -21.06 -8.63 -1.87
CA ILE A 29 -20.51 -9.73 -2.70
C ILE A 29 -21.35 -11.00 -2.49
N LEU A 30 -21.71 -11.31 -1.24
CA LEU A 30 -22.57 -12.44 -0.90
C LEU A 30 -23.92 -12.38 -1.62
N LYS A 31 -24.62 -11.24 -1.53
CA LYS A 31 -25.93 -11.06 -2.16
C LYS A 31 -25.85 -11.24 -3.68
N ASN A 32 -24.87 -10.61 -4.33
CA ASN A 32 -24.65 -10.77 -5.77
C ASN A 32 -24.33 -12.21 -6.17
N LEU A 33 -23.55 -12.94 -5.36
CA LEU A 33 -23.24 -14.35 -5.61
C LEU A 33 -24.49 -15.23 -5.54
N GLN A 34 -25.32 -15.04 -4.51
CA GLN A 34 -26.57 -15.77 -4.36
C GLN A 34 -27.53 -15.49 -5.53
N GLU A 35 -27.65 -14.23 -5.95
CA GLU A 35 -28.47 -13.82 -7.10
C GLU A 35 -27.96 -14.39 -8.43
N LYS A 36 -26.64 -14.36 -8.68
CA LYS A 36 -26.07 -14.86 -9.95
C LYS A 36 -25.99 -16.37 -10.06
N THR A 37 -25.62 -17.08 -8.98
CA THR A 37 -25.37 -18.53 -9.04
C THR A 37 -26.52 -19.37 -8.49
N GLY A 38 -27.51 -18.76 -7.83
CA GLY A 38 -28.59 -19.48 -7.14
C GLY A 38 -28.11 -20.37 -5.97
N LYS A 39 -26.81 -20.32 -5.64
CA LYS A 39 -26.20 -21.13 -4.59
C LYS A 39 -26.39 -20.47 -3.23
N ASN A 40 -26.74 -21.28 -2.24
CA ASN A 40 -26.78 -20.85 -0.82
C ASN A 40 -25.37 -20.72 -0.22
N VAL A 41 -24.61 -19.77 -0.77
CA VAL A 41 -23.29 -19.34 -0.30
C VAL A 41 -23.44 -18.64 1.05
N THR A 42 -22.48 -18.81 1.93
CA THR A 42 -22.41 -18.19 3.27
C THR A 42 -21.38 -17.07 3.31
N LEU A 43 -21.50 -16.17 4.30
CA LEU A 43 -20.52 -15.09 4.49
C LEU A 43 -19.09 -15.64 4.71
N ARG A 44 -18.96 -16.79 5.39
CA ARG A 44 -17.67 -17.47 5.62
C ARG A 44 -17.04 -17.94 4.31
N GLU A 45 -17.84 -18.50 3.40
CA GLU A 45 -17.36 -18.92 2.08
C GLU A 45 -16.93 -17.74 1.22
N VAL A 46 -17.62 -16.61 1.31
CA VAL A 46 -17.17 -15.36 0.66
C VAL A 46 -15.84 -14.89 1.22
N HIS A 47 -15.65 -14.92 2.54
CA HIS A 47 -14.35 -14.57 3.13
C HIS A 47 -13.25 -15.51 2.65
N ASN A 48 -13.48 -16.82 2.66
CA ASN A 48 -12.53 -17.81 2.15
C ASN A 48 -12.21 -17.59 0.67
N LEU A 49 -13.21 -17.27 -0.15
CA LEU A 49 -13.04 -16.99 -1.57
C LEU A 49 -12.20 -15.72 -1.78
N VAL A 50 -12.54 -14.64 -1.08
CA VAL A 50 -11.78 -13.38 -1.14
C VAL A 50 -10.33 -13.59 -0.71
N GLN A 51 -10.08 -14.37 0.35
CA GLN A 51 -8.72 -14.70 0.78
C GLN A 51 -7.96 -15.51 -0.27
N ARG A 52 -8.61 -16.51 -0.89
CA ARG A 52 -8.01 -17.29 -1.98
C ARG A 52 -7.70 -16.44 -3.21
N LEU A 53 -8.59 -15.53 -3.60
CA LEU A 53 -8.38 -14.62 -4.73
C LEU A 53 -7.25 -13.62 -4.45
N LYS A 54 -7.21 -13.07 -3.22
CA LYS A 54 -6.08 -12.23 -2.77
C LYS A 54 -4.77 -13.01 -2.79
N ALA A 55 -4.74 -14.24 -2.28
CA ALA A 55 -3.56 -15.09 -2.30
C ALA A 55 -3.12 -15.43 -3.74
N ARG A 56 -4.06 -15.72 -4.64
CA ARG A 56 -3.79 -15.97 -6.07
C ARG A 56 -3.12 -14.78 -6.75
N ARG A 57 -3.58 -13.56 -6.46
CA ARG A 57 -2.94 -12.32 -6.95
C ARG A 57 -1.56 -12.07 -6.36
N LEU A 58 -1.42 -12.36 -5.08
CA LEU A 58 -0.17 -12.12 -4.37
C LEU A 58 0.92 -13.11 -4.79
N GLY A 59 0.56 -14.26 -5.38
CA GLY A 59 1.53 -15.26 -5.85
C GLY A 59 2.55 -15.66 -4.79
N ILE A 60 3.71 -16.13 -5.25
CA ILE A 60 4.94 -16.30 -4.45
C ILE A 60 5.68 -14.96 -4.43
N ALA A 61 4.97 -13.83 -4.33
CA ALA A 61 5.64 -12.53 -4.24
C ALA A 61 6.26 -12.42 -2.84
N THR A 62 7.57 -12.22 -2.81
CA THR A 62 8.30 -12.02 -1.55
C THR A 62 7.85 -10.70 -0.90
N VAL A 63 8.30 -10.44 0.33
CA VAL A 63 7.97 -9.18 1.02
C VAL A 63 8.49 -7.98 0.22
N GLU A 64 9.64 -8.15 -0.42
CA GLU A 64 10.30 -7.17 -1.29
C GLU A 64 9.45 -6.86 -2.53
N ASP A 65 8.91 -7.87 -3.21
CA ASP A 65 8.02 -7.68 -4.37
C ASP A 65 6.78 -6.86 -3.99
N ARG A 66 6.23 -7.15 -2.80
CA ARG A 66 5.07 -6.42 -2.28
C ARG A 66 5.41 -4.98 -1.94
N LEU A 67 6.55 -4.76 -1.28
CA LEU A 67 7.05 -3.43 -0.97
C LEU A 67 7.29 -2.63 -2.25
N GLN A 68 7.96 -3.23 -3.24
CA GLN A 68 8.21 -2.59 -4.53
C GLN A 68 6.92 -2.23 -5.26
N ALA A 69 5.91 -3.10 -5.27
CA ALA A 69 4.61 -2.80 -5.88
C ALA A 69 3.88 -1.64 -5.18
N VAL A 70 3.97 -1.54 -3.85
CA VAL A 70 3.42 -0.42 -3.08
C VAL A 70 4.16 0.87 -3.40
N LEU A 71 5.49 0.84 -3.42
CA LEU A 71 6.31 2.03 -3.70
C LEU A 71 6.17 2.52 -5.14
N ARG A 72 6.05 1.61 -6.12
CA ARG A 72 5.73 1.99 -7.51
C ARG A 72 4.41 2.74 -7.62
N LYS A 73 3.35 2.25 -6.94
CA LYS A 73 2.05 2.95 -6.92
C LYS A 73 2.13 4.29 -6.21
N PHE A 74 2.92 4.36 -5.15
CA PHE A 74 3.15 5.58 -4.40
C PHE A 74 3.87 6.64 -5.24
N CYS A 75 4.96 6.29 -5.93
CA CYS A 75 5.71 7.19 -6.81
C CYS A 75 4.90 7.62 -8.05
N ALA A 76 3.98 6.77 -8.52
CA ALA A 76 3.07 7.13 -9.62
C ALA A 76 2.08 8.24 -9.26
N PHE A 77 1.93 8.57 -7.98
CA PHE A 77 1.02 9.61 -7.51
C PHE A 77 1.78 10.91 -7.19
N ARG A 78 1.44 12.01 -7.88
CA ARG A 78 1.83 13.39 -7.53
C ARG A 78 3.32 13.64 -7.22
N ASP A 79 4.20 13.36 -8.17
CA ASP A 79 5.66 13.60 -8.04
C ASP A 79 6.30 12.96 -6.79
N ASN A 80 5.66 11.97 -6.17
CA ASN A 80 6.21 11.27 -5.02
C ASN A 80 7.51 10.54 -5.41
N THR A 81 8.51 10.58 -4.54
CA THR A 81 9.75 9.80 -4.71
C THR A 81 9.96 8.93 -3.47
N ALA A 82 10.32 7.67 -3.71
CA ALA A 82 10.73 6.74 -2.68
C ALA A 82 12.08 6.13 -3.06
N SER A 83 12.97 6.03 -2.09
CA SER A 83 14.21 5.27 -2.22
C SER A 83 14.22 4.14 -1.20
N ILE A 84 14.70 2.98 -1.63
CA ILE A 84 14.87 1.79 -0.79
C ILE A 84 16.36 1.60 -0.61
N VAL A 85 16.82 1.59 0.63
CA VAL A 85 18.21 1.28 0.97
C VAL A 85 18.19 0.03 1.85
N VAL A 86 18.93 -1.00 1.44
CA VAL A 86 19.13 -2.20 2.24
C VAL A 86 20.37 -1.96 3.09
N THR A 87 20.19 -1.96 4.41
CA THR A 87 21.29 -1.77 5.36
C THR A 87 22.13 -3.04 5.46
N GLU A 88 23.38 -2.94 5.91
CA GLU A 88 24.28 -4.07 6.19
C GLU A 88 23.68 -5.14 7.12
N THR A 89 22.66 -4.78 7.91
CA THR A 89 21.92 -5.68 8.80
C THR A 89 20.73 -6.38 8.14
N GLU A 90 20.66 -6.40 6.81
CA GLU A 90 19.53 -6.93 5.99
C GLU A 90 18.18 -6.25 6.27
N THR A 91 18.18 -5.11 6.96
CA THR A 91 16.97 -4.31 7.19
C THR A 91 16.74 -3.35 6.03
N THR A 92 15.58 -3.48 5.38
CA THR A 92 15.14 -2.58 4.32
C THR A 92 14.58 -1.30 4.92
N GLN A 93 15.29 -0.18 4.74
CA GLN A 93 14.79 1.14 5.10
C GLN A 93 14.20 1.82 3.87
N THR A 94 13.07 2.50 4.05
CA THR A 94 12.41 3.23 2.97
C THR A 94 12.05 4.62 3.47
N THR A 95 12.55 5.64 2.76
CA THR A 95 12.24 7.04 3.02
C THR A 95 11.49 7.60 1.81
N THR A 96 10.39 8.30 2.05
CA THR A 96 9.54 8.86 1.00
C THR A 96 9.43 10.36 1.10
N LEU A 97 9.63 11.06 -0.02
CA LEU A 97 9.38 12.50 -0.16
C LEU A 97 8.06 12.70 -0.90
N GLN A 98 7.09 13.36 -0.25
CA GLN A 98 5.71 13.48 -0.74
C GLN A 98 5.35 14.84 -1.31
N THR A 99 5.92 15.93 -0.79
CA THR A 99 5.47 17.28 -1.17
C THR A 99 6.39 17.89 -2.22
N ARG A 100 5.80 18.65 -3.15
CA ARG A 100 6.54 19.41 -4.17
C ARG A 100 7.61 20.33 -3.55
N GLN A 101 7.34 20.87 -2.35
CA GLN A 101 8.31 21.70 -1.64
C GLN A 101 9.51 20.87 -1.20
N THR A 102 9.31 19.72 -0.56
CA THR A 102 10.40 18.82 -0.16
C THR A 102 11.27 18.39 -1.34
N HIS A 103 10.66 18.07 -2.49
CA HIS A 103 11.41 17.76 -3.73
C HIS A 103 12.24 18.94 -4.24
N ARG A 104 11.65 20.14 -4.26
CA ARG A 104 12.35 21.35 -4.69
C ARG A 104 13.56 21.62 -3.82
N PHE A 105 13.41 21.46 -2.51
CA PHE A 105 14.50 21.69 -1.57
C PHE A 105 15.60 20.65 -1.67
N PHE A 106 15.26 19.36 -1.78
CA PHE A 106 16.25 18.30 -1.99
C PHE A 106 17.08 18.52 -3.27
N LYS A 107 16.45 19.03 -4.33
CA LYS A 107 17.14 19.36 -5.58
C LYS A 107 18.06 20.58 -5.48
N VAL A 108 17.69 21.58 -4.67
CA VAL A 108 18.46 22.82 -4.53
C VAL A 108 19.58 22.68 -3.50
N PHE A 109 19.39 21.86 -2.47
CA PHE A 109 20.34 21.67 -1.36
C PHE A 109 20.57 20.17 -1.10
N PRO A 110 21.26 19.44 -1.99
CA PRO A 110 21.50 18.02 -1.81
C PRO A 110 22.45 17.71 -0.64
N GLU A 111 23.31 18.66 -0.26
CA GLU A 111 24.37 18.47 0.75
C GLU A 111 24.00 18.94 2.16
N VAL A 112 22.96 19.79 2.32
CA VAL A 112 22.61 20.40 3.60
C VAL A 112 21.16 20.10 3.98
N LEU A 113 20.95 18.90 4.49
CA LEU A 113 19.63 18.43 4.96
C LEU A 113 19.78 17.83 6.35
N MET A 114 19.20 18.48 7.35
CA MET A 114 18.96 17.87 8.65
C MET A 114 17.59 17.18 8.61
N LEU A 115 17.59 15.89 8.96
CA LEU A 115 16.39 15.07 9.08
C LEU A 115 16.10 14.86 10.56
N ASP A 116 15.10 15.54 11.10
CA ASP A 116 14.69 15.36 12.49
C ASP A 116 13.61 14.26 12.58
N SER A 117 13.92 13.20 13.32
CA SER A 117 13.02 12.08 13.60
C SER A 117 12.45 12.11 15.01
N THR A 118 12.54 13.21 15.76
CA THR A 118 11.97 13.26 17.12
C THR A 118 10.45 13.24 17.10
N HIS A 119 9.83 13.69 16.00
CA HIS A 119 8.38 13.70 15.86
C HIS A 119 7.76 12.29 15.89
N GLY A 120 6.51 12.22 16.33
CA GLY A 120 5.79 10.97 16.56
C GLY A 120 5.57 10.11 15.31
N THR A 121 4.73 9.10 15.43
CA THR A 121 4.33 8.28 14.29
C THR A 121 2.99 8.73 13.72
N ASN A 122 2.73 8.48 12.44
CA ASN A 122 1.41 8.69 11.87
C ASN A 122 0.40 7.62 12.36
N VAL A 123 -0.87 7.71 11.93
CA VAL A 123 -1.93 6.75 12.28
C VAL A 123 -1.57 5.29 11.94
N SER A 124 -0.68 5.11 10.96
CA SER A 124 -0.17 3.80 10.53
C SER A 124 1.16 3.40 11.21
N LYS A 125 1.57 4.11 12.26
CA LYS A 125 2.79 3.90 13.06
C LYS A 125 4.11 4.12 12.31
N TYR A 126 4.08 4.76 11.14
CA TYR A 126 5.32 5.14 10.46
C TYR A 126 5.92 6.39 11.09
N LYS A 127 7.24 6.39 11.25
CA LYS A 127 7.99 7.52 11.79
C LYS A 127 7.87 8.72 10.86
N LEU A 128 7.50 9.87 11.41
CA LEU A 128 7.46 11.12 10.68
C LEU A 128 8.81 11.83 10.81
N PHE A 129 9.28 12.40 9.71
CA PHE A 129 10.50 13.18 9.67
C PHE A 129 10.18 14.62 9.29
N ILE A 130 10.85 15.56 9.96
CA ILE A 130 10.83 16.97 9.59
C ILE A 130 12.12 17.28 8.85
N PHE A 131 11.98 17.95 7.71
CA PHE A 131 13.12 18.46 6.94
C PHE A 131 13.50 19.83 7.49
N MET A 132 14.78 20.04 7.76
CA MET A 132 15.34 21.35 8.02
C MET A 132 16.54 21.58 7.11
N ILE A 133 16.60 22.78 6.54
CA ILE A 133 17.68 23.18 5.66
C ILE A 133 18.38 24.32 6.35
N GLU A 134 19.68 24.14 6.56
CA GLU A 134 20.54 25.20 7.06
C GLU A 134 21.21 25.88 5.88
N ASP A 135 21.11 27.20 5.81
CA ASP A 135 21.87 27.99 4.84
C ASP A 135 23.35 28.05 5.25
N VAL A 136 24.24 28.42 4.32
CA VAL A 136 25.70 28.59 4.53
C VAL A 136 26.01 29.57 5.68
N PHE A 137 25.05 30.42 6.03
CA PHE A 137 25.13 31.37 7.15
C PHE A 137 24.56 30.83 8.48
N GLY A 138 24.22 29.53 8.58
CA GLY A 138 23.69 28.91 9.80
C GLY A 138 22.19 29.16 10.05
N HIS A 139 21.46 29.67 9.05
CA HIS A 139 20.03 29.94 9.20
C HIS A 139 19.22 28.71 8.80
N ALA A 140 18.52 28.10 9.77
CA ALA A 140 17.63 26.99 9.52
C ALA A 140 16.25 27.45 9.01
N ARG A 141 15.75 26.85 7.93
CA ARG A 141 14.37 26.97 7.46
C ARG A 141 13.73 25.59 7.41
N SER A 142 12.53 25.47 7.97
CA SER A 142 11.68 24.30 7.76
C SER A 142 10.85 24.51 6.48
N PRO A 143 10.97 23.63 5.46
CA PRO A 143 9.93 23.49 4.46
C PRO A 143 8.68 23.07 5.23
N CYS A 144 7.63 23.89 5.20
CA CYS A 144 6.42 23.64 5.98
C CYS A 144 5.90 22.20 5.82
N LEU A 145 5.32 21.65 6.90
CA LEU A 145 4.60 20.37 6.93
C LEU A 145 3.41 20.35 5.94
#